data_AF-A0A396GTF0-F1
#
_entry.id   AF-A0A396GTF0-F1
#
_cell.length_a   1.000
_cell.length_b   1.000
_cell.length_c   1.000
_cell.angle_alpha   90.00
_cell.angle_beta   90.00
_cell.angle_gamma   90.00
#
_symmetry.space_group_name_H-M   'P 1'
#
loop_
_entity.id
_entity.type
_entity.pdbx_description
1 polymer ?
#
loop_
_entity_poly.entity_id
_entity_poly.type
_entity_poly.pdbx_seq_one_letter_code
_entity_poly.pdbx_strand_id
1 'polypeptide(L)'
;MSLYYDNGIIWYFLPAMPGIEYWFHHPSTQVSVTLELPPNLLGFAYYLVLSPGHMGYGVDFGCECYLDNSSGERIYITSFTRSNFYHKSCDFINASIHMMSHHVVLWYDPRSCKQIMEAVEETKFINDVIINYNPKLTFRFFIEETQRNEEMIVECGFHWIYPFEASAIQNRTEDIKSNDQEYTVPPTNK
;
A
#
# COMPACT_ATOMS: atom_id res chain seq x y z
N MET A 1 -1.83 9.10 14.04
CA MET A 1 -1.23 8.92 12.71
C MET A 1 0.21 8.52 12.93
N SER A 2 0.55 7.26 12.66
CA SER A 2 1.91 6.75 12.85
C SER A 2 2.47 6.38 11.48
N LEU A 3 3.58 7.03 11.11
CA LEU A 3 4.35 6.77 9.90
C LEU A 3 5.50 5.83 10.28
N TYR A 4 5.63 4.71 9.58
CA TYR A 4 6.71 3.76 9.79
C TYR A 4 7.43 3.50 8.47
N TYR A 5 8.76 3.51 8.52
CA TYR A 5 9.63 3.15 7.40
C TYR A 5 10.26 1.80 7.70
N ASP A 6 9.92 0.79 6.91
CA ASP A 6 10.58 -0.51 6.94
C ASP A 6 11.07 -0.83 5.53
N ASN A 7 12.38 -0.96 5.33
CA ASN A 7 12.98 -1.31 4.03
C ASN A 7 12.52 -0.47 2.81
N GLY A 8 12.12 0.79 3.03
CA GLY A 8 11.61 1.69 1.98
C GLY A 8 10.11 1.57 1.70
N ILE A 9 9.40 0.72 2.45
CA ILE A 9 7.94 0.59 2.45
C ILE A 9 7.36 1.66 3.37
N ILE A 10 6.35 2.38 2.88
CA ILE A 10 5.59 3.36 3.64
C ILE A 10 4.25 2.73 3.99
N TRP A 11 3.86 2.74 5.26
CA TRP A 11 2.56 2.20 5.66
C TRP A 11 1.90 2.97 6.79
N TYR A 12 0.58 2.81 6.88
CA TYR A 12 -0.29 3.44 7.86
C TYR A 12 -1.27 2.42 8.43
N PHE A 13 -1.58 2.62 9.72
CA PHE A 13 -2.63 1.92 10.43
C PHE A 13 -3.61 2.93 11.01
N LEU A 14 -4.85 2.93 10.52
CA LEU A 14 -5.83 3.97 10.79
C LEU A 14 -7.16 3.34 11.24
N PRO A 15 -7.92 3.96 12.14
CA PRO A 15 -9.31 3.57 12.33
C PRO A 15 -10.09 3.82 11.03
N ALA A 16 -10.97 2.90 10.64
CA ALA A 16 -11.85 3.12 9.51
C ALA A 16 -12.84 4.23 9.86
N MET A 17 -12.85 5.30 9.07
CA MET A 17 -13.71 6.46 9.26
C MET A 17 -14.54 6.70 8.00
N PRO A 18 -15.73 7.33 8.11
CA PRO A 18 -16.52 7.69 6.95
C PRO A 18 -15.70 8.52 5.95
N GLY A 19 -15.80 8.19 4.67
CA GLY A 19 -15.07 8.83 3.59
C GLY A 19 -13.77 8.16 3.19
N ILE A 20 -13.29 7.16 3.95
CA ILE A 20 -12.10 6.37 3.59
C ILE A 20 -12.35 5.50 2.36
N GLU A 21 -13.60 5.11 2.12
CA GLU A 21 -14.04 4.35 0.95
C GLU A 21 -13.73 5.07 -0.38
N TYR A 22 -13.69 6.40 -0.38
CA TYR A 22 -13.33 7.19 -1.56
C TYR A 22 -11.83 7.22 -1.84
N TRP A 23 -11.02 6.71 -0.92
CA TRP A 23 -9.57 6.63 -1.12
C TRP A 23 -9.19 5.41 -1.93
N PHE A 24 -10.12 4.50 -2.22
CA PHE A 24 -9.80 3.23 -2.85
C PHE A 24 -10.46 3.10 -4.22
N HIS A 25 -9.68 2.62 -5.18
CA HIS A 25 -10.13 2.52 -6.56
C HIS A 25 -10.76 1.15 -6.86
N HIS A 26 -10.32 0.11 -6.16
CA HIS A 26 -10.74 -1.26 -6.46
C HIS A 26 -10.94 -2.09 -5.17
N PRO A 27 -12.05 -1.89 -4.45
CA PRO A 27 -12.41 -2.70 -3.29
C PRO A 27 -12.88 -4.09 -3.65
N SER A 28 -12.50 -5.06 -2.83
CA SER A 28 -12.94 -6.44 -2.88
C SER A 28 -13.15 -6.98 -1.48
N THR A 29 -14.25 -7.70 -1.26
CA THR A 29 -14.47 -8.48 -0.02
C THR A 29 -13.84 -9.87 -0.09
N GLN A 30 -13.27 -10.25 -1.24
CA GLN A 30 -12.52 -11.49 -1.41
C GLN A 30 -11.04 -11.19 -1.22
N VAL A 31 -10.36 -11.99 -0.40
CA VAL A 31 -8.91 -11.89 -0.14
C VAL A 31 -8.06 -12.15 -1.38
N SER A 32 -8.64 -12.72 -2.44
CA SER A 32 -7.99 -12.84 -3.74
C SER A 32 -8.74 -12.06 -4.81
N VAL A 33 -8.01 -11.28 -5.60
CA VAL A 33 -8.55 -10.37 -6.60
C VAL A 33 -7.78 -10.56 -7.90
N THR A 34 -8.48 -10.85 -8.98
CA THR A 34 -7.89 -10.89 -10.33
C THR A 34 -8.32 -9.66 -11.12
N LEU A 35 -7.36 -8.87 -11.60
CA LEU A 35 -7.63 -7.65 -12.35
C LEU A 35 -6.59 -7.38 -13.45
N GLU A 36 -6.96 -6.53 -14.40
CA GLU A 36 -6.05 -5.94 -15.39
C GLU A 36 -5.58 -4.58 -14.86
N LEU A 37 -4.29 -4.27 -14.99
CA LEU A 37 -3.78 -2.96 -14.60
C LEU A 37 -4.30 -1.87 -15.54
N PRO A 38 -4.82 -0.75 -15.00
CA PRO A 38 -5.18 0.38 -15.83
C PRO A 38 -3.94 0.96 -16.53
N PRO A 39 -4.11 1.58 -17.71
CA PRO A 39 -3.00 2.20 -18.43
C PRO A 39 -2.45 3.42 -17.68
N ASN A 40 -1.19 3.78 -17.95
CA ASN A 40 -0.53 4.99 -17.45
C ASN A 40 -0.42 5.09 -15.91
N LEU A 41 -0.29 3.96 -15.22
CA LEU A 41 0.02 3.94 -13.79
C LEU A 41 1.50 4.23 -13.51
N LEU A 42 1.77 4.98 -12.44
CA LEU A 42 3.11 5.05 -11.84
C LEU A 42 3.34 3.93 -10.83
N GLY A 43 2.27 3.39 -10.26
CA GLY A 43 2.30 2.36 -9.25
C GLY A 43 0.96 2.29 -8.52
N PHE A 44 0.95 1.62 -7.37
CA PHE A 44 -0.24 1.47 -6.55
C PHE A 44 0.10 1.22 -5.09
N ALA A 45 -0.77 1.69 -4.20
CA ALA A 45 -0.76 1.30 -2.81
C ALA A 45 -1.79 0.18 -2.57
N TYR A 46 -1.48 -0.69 -1.63
CA TYR A 46 -2.34 -1.78 -1.20
C TYR A 46 -3.10 -1.36 0.05
N TYR A 47 -4.31 -1.86 0.23
CA TYR A 47 -4.99 -1.71 1.51
C TYR A 47 -5.75 -2.95 1.95
N LEU A 48 -5.95 -3.02 3.27
CA LEU A 48 -6.78 -3.98 3.97
C LEU A 48 -7.70 -3.23 4.92
N VAL A 49 -8.96 -3.66 5.00
CA VAL A 49 -9.86 -3.33 6.09
C VAL A 49 -9.98 -4.55 6.99
N LEU A 50 -9.74 -4.33 8.26
CA LEU A 50 -9.72 -5.33 9.31
C LEU A 50 -10.97 -5.20 10.17
N SER A 51 -11.59 -6.32 10.52
CA SER A 51 -12.67 -6.34 11.52
C SER A 51 -12.15 -5.96 12.90
N PRO A 52 -13.01 -5.43 13.81
CA PRO A 52 -12.68 -5.32 15.23
C PRO A 52 -12.19 -6.66 15.78
N GLY A 53 -11.23 -6.63 16.70
CA GLY A 53 -10.62 -7.86 17.20
C GLY A 53 -9.33 -7.65 17.96
N HIS A 54 -8.65 -8.75 18.24
CA HIS A 54 -7.32 -8.76 18.82
C HIS A 54 -6.33 -9.18 17.75
N MET A 55 -5.20 -8.47 17.68
CA MET A 55 -4.11 -8.79 16.78
C MET A 55 -2.82 -8.85 17.57
N GLY A 56 -2.01 -9.89 17.35
CA GLY A 56 -0.69 -10.01 17.92
C GLY A 56 0.23 -8.83 17.56
N TYR A 57 1.20 -8.55 18.41
CA TYR A 57 2.25 -7.62 18.08
C TYR A 57 3.18 -8.19 17.00
N GLY A 58 3.59 -7.36 16.03
CA GLY A 58 4.54 -7.78 14.99
C GLY A 58 3.92 -8.66 13.91
N VAL A 59 2.59 -8.63 13.76
CA VAL A 59 1.85 -9.22 12.64
C VAL A 59 2.29 -8.59 11.32
N ASP A 60 2.47 -9.43 10.29
CA ASP A 60 2.79 -8.96 8.95
C ASP A 60 1.51 -8.85 8.11
N PHE A 61 1.41 -7.81 7.31
CA PHE A 61 0.36 -7.63 6.31
C PHE A 61 0.99 -7.75 4.95
N GLY A 62 0.40 -8.54 4.06
CA GLY A 62 1.00 -8.78 2.78
C GLY A 62 0.03 -8.98 1.64
N CYS A 63 0.61 -8.90 0.45
CA CYS A 63 -0.02 -9.21 -0.81
C CYS A 63 0.96 -10.03 -1.65
N GLU A 64 0.51 -11.19 -2.09
CA GLU A 64 1.14 -11.96 -3.15
C GLU A 64 0.52 -11.54 -4.47
N CYS A 65 1.34 -11.48 -5.53
CA CYS A 65 0.93 -11.16 -6.89
C CYS A 65 1.41 -12.29 -7.81
N TYR A 66 0.48 -12.79 -8.61
CA TYR A 66 0.69 -13.82 -9.60
C TYR A 66 0.38 -13.26 -10.98
N LEU A 67 1.31 -13.41 -11.90
CA LEU A 67 1.09 -13.11 -13.31
C LEU A 67 1.22 -14.40 -14.11
N ASP A 68 0.12 -14.83 -14.72
CA ASP A 68 0.09 -15.97 -15.64
C ASP A 68 0.50 -15.47 -17.03
N ASN A 69 1.61 -15.99 -17.56
CA ASN A 69 2.03 -15.71 -18.93
C ASN A 69 1.50 -16.76 -19.92
N SER A 70 1.61 -16.46 -21.21
CA SER A 70 1.11 -17.32 -22.30
C SER A 70 1.89 -18.63 -22.46
N SER A 71 3.07 -18.77 -21.83
CA SER A 71 3.85 -20.00 -21.81
C SER A 71 3.52 -20.91 -20.62
N GLY A 72 2.61 -20.50 -19.73
CA GLY A 72 2.22 -21.27 -18.54
C GLY A 72 3.19 -21.13 -17.37
N GLU A 73 4.18 -20.25 -17.46
CA GLU A 73 5.02 -19.84 -16.35
C GLU A 73 4.31 -18.74 -15.54
N ARG A 74 4.37 -18.88 -14.21
CA ARG A 74 3.72 -17.96 -13.27
C ARG A 74 4.79 -17.13 -12.57
N ILE A 75 4.81 -15.83 -12.84
CA ILE A 75 5.66 -14.90 -12.10
C ILE A 75 5.03 -14.69 -10.73
N TYR A 76 5.85 -14.74 -9.68
CA TYR A 76 5.46 -14.59 -8.29
C TYR A 76 6.19 -13.42 -7.66
N ILE A 77 5.44 -12.41 -7.23
CA ILE A 77 5.97 -11.20 -6.58
C ILE A 77 5.24 -11.01 -5.25
N THR A 78 5.99 -10.74 -4.19
CA THR A 78 5.43 -10.55 -2.85
C THR A 78 5.73 -9.15 -2.35
N SER A 79 4.73 -8.51 -1.76
CA SER A 79 4.88 -7.32 -0.92
C SER A 79 4.41 -7.64 0.48
N PHE A 80 5.16 -7.24 1.49
CA PHE A 80 4.71 -7.33 2.88
C PHE A 80 5.22 -6.15 3.68
N THR A 81 4.41 -5.70 4.62
CA THR A 81 4.79 -4.71 5.62
C THR A 81 4.65 -5.33 7.00
N ARG A 82 5.64 -5.09 7.84
CA ARG A 82 5.62 -5.56 9.21
C ARG A 82 5.01 -4.50 10.10
N SER A 83 4.08 -4.92 10.95
CA SER A 83 3.58 -4.08 12.02
C SER A 83 4.63 -3.93 13.15
N ASN A 84 5.74 -3.26 12.81
CA ASN A 84 6.76 -2.84 13.76
C ASN A 84 6.26 -1.59 14.48
N PHE A 85 5.19 -1.72 15.26
CA PHE A 85 4.85 -0.68 16.23
C PHE A 85 6.12 -0.43 17.05
N TYR A 86 6.62 0.80 17.12
CA TYR A 86 7.93 1.07 17.71
C TYR A 86 7.90 0.74 19.21
N HIS A 87 8.71 -0.24 19.57
CA HIS A 87 9.01 -0.62 20.94
C HIS A 87 10.09 0.32 21.48
N LYS A 88 9.68 1.48 22.03
CA LYS A 88 10.62 2.34 22.79
C LYS A 88 10.63 2.07 24.29
N SER A 89 9.77 1.18 24.78
CA SER A 89 9.81 0.69 26.15
C SER A 89 8.83 -0.47 26.29
N CYS A 90 9.25 -1.50 27.01
CA CYS A 90 8.45 -2.56 27.63
C CYS A 90 8.42 -3.90 26.89
N ASP A 91 9.29 -4.81 27.33
CA ASP A 91 9.35 -6.25 27.04
C ASP A 91 7.98 -6.94 27.14
N PHE A 92 7.12 -6.77 26.14
CA PHE A 92 5.85 -7.48 26.09
C PHE A 92 5.92 -8.56 25.03
N ILE A 93 6.47 -9.71 25.42
CA ILE A 93 6.51 -10.95 24.63
C ILE A 93 5.09 -11.40 24.22
N ASN A 94 4.03 -10.84 24.85
CA ASN A 94 2.61 -11.10 24.54
C ASN A 94 1.78 -9.82 24.31
N ALA A 95 2.38 -8.73 23.79
CA ALA A 95 1.57 -7.57 23.42
C ALA A 95 0.55 -7.95 22.34
N SER A 96 -0.69 -7.49 22.49
CA SER A 96 -1.71 -7.56 21.45
C SER A 96 -2.36 -6.19 21.34
N ILE A 97 -2.77 -5.84 20.12
CA ILE A 97 -3.54 -4.64 19.82
C ILE A 97 -5.01 -5.04 19.83
N HIS A 98 -5.76 -4.37 20.69
CA HIS A 98 -7.21 -4.50 20.73
C HIS A 98 -7.84 -3.42 19.85
N MET A 99 -8.33 -3.82 18.68
CA MET A 99 -9.04 -2.96 17.75
C MET A 99 -10.52 -2.89 18.15
N MET A 100 -10.96 -1.74 18.66
CA MET A 100 -12.36 -1.52 19.06
C MET A 100 -13.29 -1.21 17.88
N SER A 101 -12.74 -0.99 16.69
CA SER A 101 -13.44 -0.66 15.46
C SER A 101 -12.75 -1.34 14.28
N HIS A 102 -13.36 -1.23 13.10
CA HIS A 102 -12.65 -1.54 11.86
C HIS A 102 -11.41 -0.65 11.75
N HIS A 103 -10.33 -1.20 11.20
CA HIS A 103 -9.10 -0.50 10.95
C HIS A 103 -8.64 -0.72 9.50
N VAL A 104 -8.01 0.28 8.94
CA VAL A 104 -7.42 0.24 7.60
C VAL A 104 -5.91 0.17 7.73
N VAL A 105 -5.34 -0.83 7.07
CA VAL A 105 -3.91 -0.90 6.78
C VAL A 105 -3.73 -0.41 5.35
N LEU A 106 -2.87 0.58 5.14
CA LEU A 106 -2.52 1.10 3.81
C LEU A 106 -1.00 1.05 3.68
N TRP A 107 -0.46 0.43 2.62
CA TRP A 107 0.97 0.43 2.39
C TRP A 107 1.35 0.60 0.93
N TYR A 108 2.51 1.20 0.71
CA TYR A 108 3.14 1.37 -0.58
C TYR A 108 4.53 0.74 -0.55
N ASP A 109 4.75 -0.22 -1.43
CA ASP A 109 6.02 -0.90 -1.64
C ASP A 109 6.55 -0.55 -3.03
N PRO A 110 7.52 0.38 -3.13
CA PRO A 110 8.04 0.83 -4.41
C PRO A 110 8.76 -0.29 -5.18
N ARG A 111 9.35 -1.26 -4.46
CA ARG A 111 10.08 -2.36 -5.09
C ARG A 111 9.10 -3.34 -5.74
N SER A 112 8.08 -3.76 -5.00
CA SER A 112 7.03 -4.63 -5.52
C SER A 112 6.31 -3.98 -6.70
N CYS A 113 5.94 -2.70 -6.60
CA CYS A 113 5.31 -1.97 -7.70
C CYS A 113 6.19 -1.99 -8.95
N LYS A 114 7.48 -1.67 -8.81
CA LYS A 114 8.42 -1.68 -9.93
C LYS A 114 8.48 -3.07 -10.59
N GLN A 115 8.65 -4.13 -9.81
CA GLN A 115 8.74 -5.50 -10.34
C GLN A 115 7.46 -5.92 -11.07
N ILE A 116 6.28 -5.56 -10.55
CA ILE A 116 5.00 -5.90 -11.18
C ILE A 116 4.84 -5.13 -12.50
N MET A 117 5.17 -3.84 -12.51
CA MET A 117 5.10 -3.01 -13.72
C MET A 117 6.04 -3.52 -14.81
N GLU A 118 7.30 -3.82 -14.46
CA GLU A 118 8.28 -4.39 -15.40
C GLU A 118 7.79 -5.74 -15.96
N ALA A 119 7.29 -6.65 -15.11
CA ALA A 119 6.77 -7.94 -15.56
C ALA A 119 5.56 -7.82 -16.50
N VAL A 120 4.67 -6.84 -16.24
CA VAL A 120 3.52 -6.54 -17.10
C VAL A 120 3.97 -5.96 -18.45
N GLU A 121 4.96 -5.07 -18.47
CA GLU A 121 5.52 -4.49 -19.69
C GLU A 121 6.22 -5.55 -20.55
N GLU A 122 7.04 -6.41 -19.95
CA GLU A 122 7.69 -7.53 -20.64
C GLU A 122 6.65 -8.48 -21.26
N THR A 123 5.61 -8.82 -20.49
CA THR A 123 4.53 -9.69 -20.96
C THR A 123 3.73 -9.05 -22.10
N LYS A 124 3.47 -7.74 -22.03
CA LYS A 124 2.83 -7.01 -23.14
C LYS A 124 3.71 -6.98 -24.38
N PHE A 125 5.00 -6.70 -24.24
CA PHE A 125 5.94 -6.67 -25.37
C PHE A 125 5.99 -8.01 -26.13
N ILE A 126 6.03 -9.13 -25.40
CA ILE A 126 6.01 -10.48 -26.01
C ILE A 126 4.67 -10.72 -26.72
N ASN A 127 3.55 -10.31 -26.11
CA ASN A 127 2.23 -10.58 -26.66
C ASN A 127 1.83 -9.63 -27.78
N ASP A 128 2.24 -8.36 -27.80
CA ASP A 128 1.93 -7.41 -28.89
C ASP A 128 2.45 -7.89 -30.26
N VAL A 129 3.48 -8.76 -30.25
CA VAL A 129 4.00 -9.42 -31.46
C VAL A 129 3.07 -10.55 -31.97
N ILE A 130 2.14 -11.04 -31.15
CA ILE A 130 1.36 -12.26 -31.38
C ILE A 130 -0.16 -12.05 -31.25
N ILE A 131 -0.67 -11.36 -30.21
CA ILE A 131 -2.10 -11.09 -29.89
C ILE A 131 -2.22 -9.86 -28.96
N ASN A 132 -3.23 -9.00 -29.13
CA ASN A 132 -3.60 -7.91 -28.20
C ASN A 132 -4.11 -8.45 -26.84
N TYR A 133 -3.20 -8.98 -26.02
CA TYR A 133 -3.49 -9.62 -24.73
C TYR A 133 -3.14 -8.68 -23.58
N ASN A 134 -4.13 -8.39 -22.73
CA ASN A 134 -3.90 -7.71 -21.46
C ASN A 134 -3.57 -8.74 -20.38
N PRO A 135 -2.37 -8.69 -19.78
CA PRO A 135 -2.03 -9.60 -18.69
C PRO A 135 -2.96 -9.39 -17.50
N LYS A 136 -3.56 -10.49 -17.03
CA LYS A 136 -4.35 -10.51 -15.80
C LYS A 136 -3.44 -10.86 -14.63
N LEU A 137 -3.48 -10.01 -13.61
CA LEU A 137 -2.77 -10.22 -12.36
C LEU A 137 -3.74 -10.76 -11.33
N THR A 138 -3.35 -11.81 -10.62
CA THR A 138 -4.08 -12.29 -9.44
C THR A 138 -3.31 -11.89 -8.21
N PHE A 139 -3.98 -11.17 -7.32
CA PHE A 139 -3.46 -10.77 -6.04
C PHE A 139 -4.09 -11.61 -4.94
N ARG A 140 -3.31 -11.96 -3.91
CA ARG A 140 -3.79 -12.63 -2.70
C ARG A 140 -3.29 -11.87 -1.49
N PHE A 141 -4.23 -11.28 -0.77
CA PHE A 141 -4.00 -10.57 0.47
C PHE A 141 -3.99 -11.52 1.64
N PHE A 142 -3.10 -11.27 2.59
CA PHE A 142 -2.97 -12.08 3.79
C PHE A 142 -2.53 -11.26 4.98
N ILE A 143 -2.87 -11.76 6.16
CA ILE A 143 -2.27 -11.40 7.43
C ILE A 143 -1.38 -12.59 7.80
N GLU A 144 -0.15 -12.40 8.24
CA GLU A 144 0.67 -13.48 8.78
C GLU A 144 0.55 -13.47 10.31
N GLU A 145 -0.57 -13.99 10.79
CA GLU A 145 -0.77 -14.32 12.20
C GLU A 145 -0.94 -15.84 12.33
N THR A 146 -0.62 -16.40 13.49
CA THR A 146 -0.35 -17.84 13.60
C THR A 146 -1.54 -18.77 13.37
N GLN A 147 -2.78 -18.30 13.12
CA GLN A 147 -3.94 -19.19 12.86
C GLN A 147 -5.30 -18.59 12.40
N ARG A 148 -5.53 -17.27 12.21
CA ARG A 148 -6.89 -16.70 12.00
C ARG A 148 -6.99 -15.57 10.94
N ASN A 149 -6.25 -15.71 9.84
CA ASN A 149 -5.85 -14.57 9.02
C ASN A 149 -6.92 -14.09 8.03
N GLU A 150 -7.71 -15.01 7.48
CA GLU A 150 -8.71 -14.69 6.44
C GLU A 150 -10.00 -14.12 7.04
N GLU A 151 -10.35 -14.48 8.27
CA GLU A 151 -11.58 -14.03 8.93
C GLU A 151 -11.50 -12.55 9.37
N MET A 152 -10.29 -12.02 9.54
CA MET A 152 -10.08 -10.65 9.97
C MET A 152 -10.08 -9.65 8.80
N ILE A 153 -9.77 -10.09 7.57
CA ILE A 153 -9.83 -9.23 6.40
C ILE A 153 -11.28 -9.17 5.92
N VAL A 154 -11.91 -8.01 6.06
CA VAL A 154 -13.29 -7.81 5.58
C VAL A 154 -13.33 -7.18 4.19
N GLU A 155 -12.29 -6.44 3.83
CA GLU A 155 -12.12 -5.82 2.52
C GLU A 155 -10.63 -5.65 2.21
N CYS A 156 -10.26 -5.68 0.94
CA CYS A 156 -8.92 -5.39 0.46
C CYS A 156 -8.96 -4.77 -0.93
N GLY A 157 -7.83 -4.20 -1.35
CA GLY A 157 -7.73 -3.68 -2.71
C GLY A 157 -6.56 -2.75 -2.94
N PHE A 158 -6.78 -1.84 -3.88
CA PHE A 158 -5.74 -0.96 -4.39
C PHE A 158 -6.16 0.50 -4.44
N HIS A 159 -5.17 1.37 -4.22
CA HIS A 159 -5.19 2.76 -4.63
C HIS A 159 -4.19 2.96 -5.77
N TRP A 160 -4.70 3.20 -6.97
CA TRP A 160 -3.91 3.54 -8.14
C TRP A 160 -3.20 4.88 -7.96
N ILE A 161 -1.95 4.97 -8.41
CA ILE A 161 -1.16 6.21 -8.38
C ILE A 161 -0.90 6.64 -9.81
N TYR A 162 -1.44 7.80 -10.20
CA TYR A 162 -1.28 8.35 -11.55
C TYR A 162 -0.29 9.54 -11.59
N PRO A 163 0.33 9.84 -12.75
CA PRO A 163 1.25 10.97 -12.91
C PRO A 163 0.67 12.34 -12.54
N PHE A 164 -0.63 12.53 -12.69
CA PHE A 164 -1.29 13.79 -12.35
C PHE A 164 -1.38 14.00 -10.82
N GLU A 165 -1.53 12.93 -10.05
CA GLU A 165 -1.56 12.98 -8.58
C GLU A 165 -0.18 13.27 -7.99
N ALA A 166 0.90 12.79 -8.62
CA ALA A 166 2.27 13.11 -8.24
C ALA A 166 2.60 14.61 -8.40
N SER A 167 2.00 15.26 -9.41
CA SER A 167 2.20 16.68 -9.73
C SER A 167 1.59 17.62 -8.67
N ALA A 168 0.45 17.24 -8.09
CA ALA A 168 -0.21 18.00 -7.02
C ALA A 168 0.57 17.98 -5.70
N ILE A 169 1.32 16.89 -5.44
CA ILE A 169 2.21 16.76 -4.27
C ILE A 169 3.45 17.64 -4.43
N GLN A 170 4.00 17.73 -5.65
CA GLN A 170 5.16 18.58 -5.93
C GLN A 170 4.83 20.06 -5.73
N ASN A 171 3.68 20.54 -6.22
CA ASN A 171 3.24 21.92 -6.03
C ASN A 171 3.05 22.29 -4.54
N ARG A 172 2.45 21.39 -3.73
CA ARG A 172 2.30 21.63 -2.28
C ARG A 172 3.63 21.68 -1.53
N THR A 173 4.65 20.97 -2.00
CA THR A 173 5.96 20.94 -1.35
C THR A 173 6.77 22.21 -1.67
N GLU A 174 6.53 22.82 -2.83
CA GLU A 174 7.10 24.12 -3.21
C GLU A 174 6.44 25.27 -2.44
N ASP A 175 5.12 25.22 -2.24
CA ASP A 175 4.38 26.23 -1.45
C ASP A 175 4.79 26.25 0.04
N ILE A 176 5.16 25.10 0.61
CA ILE A 176 5.64 25.02 2.00
C ILE A 176 7.06 25.61 2.13
N LYS A 177 7.91 25.46 1.10
CA LYS A 177 9.26 26.03 1.11
C LYS A 177 9.30 27.54 0.85
N SER A 178 8.29 28.12 0.21
CA SER A 178 8.29 29.56 -0.09
C SER A 178 7.85 30.44 1.08
N ASN A 179 7.37 29.87 2.19
CA ASN A 179 6.83 30.64 3.31
C ASN A 179 7.83 30.93 4.45
N ASP A 180 9.10 30.53 4.30
CA ASP A 180 10.19 30.88 5.22
C ASP A 180 10.82 32.25 4.87
N GLN A 181 10.00 33.27 4.56
CA GLN A 181 10.49 34.65 4.50
C GLN A 181 10.67 35.18 5.93
N GLU A 182 11.92 35.08 6.38
CA GLU A 182 12.51 35.70 7.54
C GLU A 182 12.09 37.18 7.68
N TYR A 183 11.22 37.48 8.65
CA TYR A 183 10.92 38.86 9.05
C TYR A 183 12.19 39.50 9.63
N THR A 184 12.93 40.23 8.81
CA THR A 184 14.05 41.06 9.28
C THR A 184 13.48 42.32 9.93
N VAL A 185 13.62 42.43 11.25
CA VAL A 185 13.28 43.64 12.02
C VAL A 185 14.31 44.73 11.70
N PRO A 186 13.90 45.97 11.34
CA PRO A 186 14.85 47.03 11.04
C PRO A 186 15.49 47.58 12.33
N PRO A 187 16.75 48.05 12.28
CA PRO A 187 17.47 48.49 13.46
C PRO A 187 16.92 49.82 13.99
N THR A 188 16.70 49.87 15.30
CA THR A 188 16.32 51.08 16.04
C THR A 188 17.55 51.98 16.19
N ASN A 189 17.58 53.11 15.49
CA ASN A 189 18.60 54.14 15.69
C ASN A 189 18.39 54.83 17.05
N LYS A 190 19.47 54.95 17.83
CA LYS A 190 19.59 55.86 18.98
C LYS A 190 20.17 57.19 18.52
#